data_AF-A0A8T4T2X7-F1
#
_entry.id   AF-A0A8T4T2X7-F1
#
_cell.length_a   1.000
_cell.length_b   1.000
_cell.length_c   1.000
_cell.angle_alpha   90.00
_cell.angle_beta   90.00
_cell.angle_gamma   90.00
#
_symmetry.space_group_name_H-M   'P 1'
#
loop_
_entity.id
_entity.type
_entity.pdbx_description
1 polymer ?
#
loop_
_entity_poly.entity_id
_entity_poly.type
_entity_poly.pdbx_seq_one_letter_code
_entity_poly.pdbx_strand_id
1 'polypeptide(L)'
;MVTTVYRAIAKLQTIPELSNINLLRAYDKKFIKQNEDPNNIGVLKSIERQFTLVVTHDSNFRGPDNKITIERNGSIIFPPVPFPELKGKNVISASPSSKIHNYLVERFKMHLKNEEATLLIGFDS
;
A
#
# COMPACT_ATOMS: atom_id res chain seq x y z
N MET A 1 2.49 -8.89 -18.77
CA MET A 1 2.86 -7.82 -17.80
C MET A 1 1.76 -6.77 -17.65
N VAL A 2 1.43 -6.02 -18.71
CA VAL A 2 0.41 -4.95 -18.66
C VAL A 2 -0.98 -5.47 -18.22
N THR A 3 -1.37 -6.66 -18.67
CA THR A 3 -2.67 -7.28 -18.35
C THR A 3 -2.84 -7.62 -16.87
N THR A 4 -1.77 -7.97 -16.15
CA THR A 4 -1.84 -8.36 -14.73
C THR A 4 -2.22 -7.17 -13.85
N VAL A 5 -1.59 -6.02 -14.09
CA VAL A 5 -1.88 -4.79 -13.34
C VAL A 5 -3.31 -4.31 -13.60
N TYR A 6 -3.76 -4.31 -14.85
CA TYR A 6 -5.14 -3.90 -15.17
C TYR A 6 -6.19 -4.82 -14.53
N ARG A 7 -5.94 -6.13 -14.48
CA ARG A 7 -6.82 -7.07 -13.76
C ARG A 7 -6.85 -6.79 -12.26
N ALA A 8 -5.69 -6.45 -11.68
CA ALA A 8 -5.61 -6.08 -10.27
C ALA A 8 -6.41 -4.81 -9.99
N ILE A 9 -6.20 -3.74 -10.78
CA ILE A 9 -6.94 -2.48 -10.65
C ILE A 9 -8.44 -2.73 -10.80
N ALA A 10 -8.86 -3.45 -11.83
CA ALA A 10 -10.27 -3.78 -12.06
C ALA A 10 -10.89 -4.56 -10.89
N LYS A 11 -10.13 -5.47 -10.27
CA LYS A 11 -10.60 -6.21 -9.08
C LYS A 11 -10.74 -5.30 -7.87
N LEU A 12 -9.79 -4.39 -7.62
CA LEU A 12 -9.86 -3.47 -6.48
C LEU A 12 -11.00 -2.45 -6.65
N GLN A 13 -11.31 -2.05 -7.89
CA GLN A 13 -12.45 -1.18 -8.20
C GLN A 13 -13.80 -1.82 -7.86
N THR A 14 -13.89 -3.14 -7.66
CA THR A 14 -15.12 -3.79 -7.22
C THR A 14 -15.33 -3.74 -5.70
N ILE A 15 -14.39 -3.16 -4.95
CA ILE A 15 -14.44 -3.07 -3.48
C ILE A 15 -14.88 -1.64 -3.12
N PRO A 16 -16.12 -1.44 -2.62
CA PRO A 16 -16.68 -0.10 -2.41
C PRO A 16 -15.86 0.79 -1.46
N GLU A 17 -15.19 0.18 -0.49
CA GLU A 17 -14.40 0.85 0.54
C GLU A 17 -13.00 1.27 0.04
N LEU A 18 -12.63 0.91 -1.21
CA LEU A 18 -11.36 1.29 -1.82
C LEU A 18 -11.54 2.36 -2.91
N SER A 19 -10.67 3.35 -2.90
CA SER A 19 -10.68 4.49 -3.80
C SER A 19 -9.25 4.88 -4.25
N ASN A 20 -9.13 5.85 -5.15
CA ASN A 20 -7.87 6.44 -5.64
C ASN A 20 -6.78 5.41 -6.07
N ILE A 21 -7.17 4.39 -6.83
CA ILE A 21 -6.27 3.30 -7.23
C ILE A 21 -5.27 3.77 -8.30
N ASN A 22 -3.99 3.84 -7.94
CA ASN A 22 -2.91 4.35 -8.80
C ASN A 22 -1.70 3.40 -8.83
N LEU A 23 -1.04 3.28 -9.98
CA LEU A 23 0.20 2.51 -10.11
C LEU A 23 1.43 3.36 -9.77
N LEU A 24 2.23 2.93 -8.80
CA LEU A 24 3.52 3.56 -8.51
C LEU A 24 4.52 3.32 -9.65
N ARG A 25 5.21 4.39 -10.03
CA ARG A 25 6.34 4.35 -10.96
C ARG A 25 7.65 4.23 -10.19
N ALA A 26 8.72 3.94 -10.93
CA ALA A 26 10.05 3.76 -10.35
C ALA A 26 10.53 4.98 -9.55
N TYR A 27 10.22 6.20 -10.01
CA TYR A 27 10.62 7.42 -9.29
C TYR A 27 9.84 7.58 -7.96
N ASP A 28 8.54 7.22 -7.90
CA ASP A 28 7.77 7.24 -6.65
C ASP A 28 8.34 6.24 -5.65
N LYS A 29 8.62 5.01 -6.11
CA LYS A 29 9.23 3.95 -5.29
C LYS A 29 10.57 4.39 -4.71
N LYS A 30 11.40 5.06 -5.52
CA LYS A 30 12.68 5.61 -5.05
C LYS A 30 12.48 6.68 -3.98
N PHE A 31 11.53 7.60 -4.17
CA PHE A 31 11.21 8.64 -3.18
C PHE A 31 10.75 8.02 -1.86
N ILE A 32 9.82 7.06 -1.91
CA ILE A 32 9.31 6.35 -0.72
C ILE A 32 10.45 5.64 0.01
N LYS A 33 11.29 4.88 -0.71
CA LYS A 33 12.44 4.17 -0.11
C LYS A 33 13.39 5.09 0.66
N GLN A 34 13.53 6.35 0.24
CA GLN A 34 14.43 7.32 0.85
C GLN A 34 13.79 8.11 2.00
N ASN A 35 12.46 8.12 2.11
CA ASN A 35 11.73 9.03 2.99
C ASN A 35 10.76 8.33 3.97
N GLU A 36 10.55 7.03 3.82
CA GLU A 36 9.75 6.22 4.73
C GLU A 36 10.52 5.86 6.00
N ASP A 37 9.80 5.56 7.09
CA ASP A 37 10.39 5.01 8.31
C ASP A 37 11.10 3.67 8.00
N PRO A 38 12.40 3.52 8.34
CA PRO A 38 13.14 2.28 8.11
C PRO A 38 12.54 1.08 8.86
N ASN A 39 11.76 1.29 9.91
CA ASN A 39 11.05 0.25 10.65
C ASN A 39 9.70 -0.12 10.02
N ASN A 40 9.23 0.64 9.02
CA ASN A 40 8.05 0.28 8.23
C ASN A 40 8.41 -0.71 7.11
N ILE A 41 8.83 -1.90 7.55
CA ILE A 41 9.27 -3.00 6.68
C ILE A 41 8.17 -3.39 5.69
N GLY A 42 6.90 -3.29 6.09
CA GLY A 42 5.76 -3.53 5.22
C GLY A 42 5.78 -2.66 3.97
N VAL A 43 5.93 -1.35 4.12
CA VAL A 43 5.99 -0.42 2.99
C VAL A 43 7.21 -0.68 2.12
N LEU A 44 8.38 -0.82 2.76
CA LEU A 44 9.64 -1.06 2.04
C LEU A 44 9.56 -2.35 1.21
N LYS A 45 8.94 -3.40 1.74
CA LYS A 45 8.72 -4.66 1.00
C LYS A 45 7.67 -4.50 -0.10
N SER A 46 6.59 -3.74 0.12
CA SER A 46 5.56 -3.50 -0.88
C SER A 46 6.10 -2.77 -2.13
N ILE A 47 7.02 -1.81 -1.96
CA ILE A 47 7.61 -1.08 -3.09
C ILE A 47 8.68 -1.89 -3.84
N GLU A 48 9.30 -2.87 -3.20
CA GLU A 48 10.26 -3.81 -3.81
C GLU A 48 9.59 -4.82 -4.76
N ARG A 49 8.27 -5.00 -4.66
CA ARG A 49 7.51 -5.89 -5.56
C ARG A 49 7.52 -5.38 -6.99
N GLN A 50 7.29 -6.29 -7.94
CA GLN A 50 7.25 -5.95 -9.37
C GLN A 50 6.24 -4.82 -9.63
N PHE A 51 5.04 -4.92 -9.05
CA PHE A 51 4.00 -3.91 -9.13
C PHE A 51 3.63 -3.44 -7.73
N THR A 52 3.35 -2.15 -7.61
CA THR A 52 2.84 -1.55 -6.37
C THR A 52 1.72 -0.60 -6.70
N LEU A 53 0.54 -0.87 -6.16
CA LEU A 53 -0.61 0.02 -6.25
C LEU A 53 -0.71 0.84 -4.98
N VAL A 54 -1.08 2.10 -5.14
CA VAL A 54 -1.56 2.97 -4.06
C VAL A 54 -3.07 2.94 -4.12
N VAL A 55 -3.70 2.77 -2.97
CA VAL A 55 -5.14 2.91 -2.81
C VAL A 55 -5.41 3.73 -1.56
N THR A 56 -6.60 4.32 -1.49
CA THR A 56 -7.14 4.87 -0.25
C THR A 56 -8.29 4.00 0.22
N HIS A 57 -8.52 3.97 1.53
CA HIS A 57 -9.62 3.23 2.13
C HIS A 57 -10.21 4.02 3.30
N ASP A 58 -11.50 3.82 3.55
CA ASP A 58 -12.18 4.39 4.70
C ASP A 58 -12.08 3.49 5.95
N SER A 59 -12.74 3.90 7.02
CA SER A 59 -12.81 3.15 8.29
C SER A 59 -13.69 1.90 8.23
N ASN A 60 -14.48 1.70 7.16
CA ASN A 60 -15.29 0.51 6.95
C ASN A 60 -14.51 -0.61 6.27
N PHE A 61 -13.37 -0.28 5.66
CA PHE A 61 -12.48 -1.30 5.13
C PHE A 61 -11.98 -2.21 6.25
N ARG A 62 -11.82 -3.50 5.95
CA ARG A 62 -11.51 -4.50 6.97
C ARG A 62 -10.25 -4.15 7.76
N GLY A 63 -10.24 -4.58 9.01
CA GLY A 63 -9.04 -4.58 9.82
C GLY A 63 -7.97 -5.56 9.30
N PRO A 64 -6.70 -5.39 9.71
CA PRO A 64 -5.63 -6.30 9.34
C PRO A 64 -5.81 -7.66 10.01
N ASP A 65 -5.49 -8.72 9.28
CA ASP A 65 -5.63 -10.11 9.78
C ASP A 65 -4.56 -10.49 10.82
N ASN A 66 -3.55 -9.64 11.01
CA ASN A 66 -2.40 -9.88 11.87
C ASN A 66 -2.04 -8.63 12.69
N LYS A 67 -1.20 -8.83 13.72
CA LYS A 67 -0.61 -7.72 14.47
C LYS A 67 0.11 -6.75 13.52
N ILE A 68 -0.27 -5.48 13.60
CA ILE A 68 0.24 -4.39 12.77
C ILE A 68 1.62 -3.90 13.26
N THR A 69 2.00 -4.30 14.47
CA THR A 69 3.27 -3.93 15.12
C THR A 69 3.90 -5.13 15.82
N ILE A 70 5.22 -5.22 15.72
CA ILE A 70 6.06 -6.21 16.41
C ILE A 70 7.17 -5.45 17.12
N GLU A 71 7.37 -5.71 18.40
CA GLU A 71 8.54 -5.20 19.11
C GLU A 71 9.72 -6.15 18.89
N ARG A 72 10.84 -5.61 18.42
CA ARG A 72 12.08 -6.36 18.21
C ARG A 72 13.25 -5.52 18.67
N ASN A 73 14.02 -6.04 19.63
CA ASN A 73 15.20 -5.37 20.19
C ASN A 73 14.90 -3.94 20.70
N GLY A 74 13.74 -3.72 21.33
CA GLY A 74 13.32 -2.41 21.84
C GLY A 74 12.86 -1.42 20.76
N SER A 75 12.73 -1.86 19.50
CA SER A 75 12.19 -1.06 18.40
C SER A 75 10.85 -1.61 17.91
N ILE A 76 9.91 -0.73 17.59
CA ILE A 76 8.62 -1.10 16.98
C ILE A 76 8.81 -1.25 15.48
N ILE A 77 8.44 -2.41 14.94
CA ILE A 77 8.49 -2.73 13.51
C ILE A 77 7.07 -2.89 12.99
N PHE A 78 6.82 -2.38 11.78
CA PHE A 78 5.56 -2.58 11.06
C PHE A 78 5.77 -3.62 9.94
N PRO A 79 5.35 -4.88 10.14
CA PRO A 79 5.55 -5.94 9.17
C PRO A 79 4.62 -5.78 7.95
N PRO A 80 4.95 -6.42 6.81
CA PRO A 80 3.99 -6.56 5.71
C PRO A 80 2.79 -7.40 6.14
N VAL A 81 1.60 -7.00 5.71
CA VAL A 81 0.35 -7.72 5.96
C VAL A 81 -0.12 -8.38 4.66
N PRO A 82 -0.58 -9.65 4.65
CA PRO A 82 -1.18 -10.23 3.46
C PRO A 82 -2.40 -9.43 2.95
N PHE A 83 -2.58 -9.38 1.64
CA PHE A 83 -3.73 -8.68 1.02
C PHE A 83 -4.59 -9.66 0.18
N PRO A 84 -5.43 -10.50 0.83
CA PRO A 84 -6.25 -11.54 0.20
C PRO A 84 -7.22 -11.09 -0.88
N GLU A 85 -7.61 -9.81 -0.91
CA GLU A 85 -8.51 -9.24 -1.92
C GLU A 85 -7.96 -9.40 -3.34
N LEU A 86 -6.63 -9.44 -3.47
CA LEU A 86 -5.95 -9.56 -4.74
C LEU A 86 -5.26 -10.94 -4.86
N LYS A 87 -5.60 -11.66 -5.93
CA LYS A 87 -4.93 -12.92 -6.27
C LYS A 87 -3.62 -12.61 -7.01
N GLY A 88 -2.51 -13.11 -6.50
CA GLY A 88 -1.18 -12.94 -7.09
C GLY A 88 -0.09 -13.63 -6.27
N LYS A 89 1.15 -13.49 -6.71
CA LYS A 89 2.31 -13.94 -5.91
C LYS A 89 2.77 -12.83 -4.99
N ASN A 90 3.12 -13.19 -3.75
CA ASN A 90 3.69 -12.30 -2.73
C ASN A 90 2.86 -11.02 -2.49
N VAL A 91 1.53 -11.14 -2.53
CA VAL A 91 0.63 -9.99 -2.34
C VAL A 91 0.64 -9.55 -0.89
N ILE A 92 1.17 -8.36 -0.67
CA ILE A 92 1.30 -7.75 0.65
C ILE A 92 0.83 -6.30 0.61
N SER A 93 0.42 -5.79 1.75
CA SER A 93 0.04 -4.41 1.94
C SER A 93 0.64 -3.82 3.21
N ALA A 94 0.79 -2.51 3.21
CA ALA A 94 1.16 -1.74 4.38
C ALA A 94 0.70 -0.28 4.25
N SER A 95 0.41 0.34 5.38
CA SER A 95 0.10 1.77 5.45
C SER A 95 1.41 2.57 5.55
N PRO A 96 1.57 3.62 4.73
CA PRO A 96 2.73 4.50 4.79
C PRO A 96 2.73 5.41 6.01
N SER A 97 3.87 6.03 6.31
CA SER A 97 3.91 7.15 7.26
C SER A 97 3.10 8.35 6.74
N SER A 98 2.75 9.28 7.63
CA SER A 98 2.05 10.51 7.28
C SER A 98 2.77 11.33 6.21
N LYS A 99 4.12 11.35 6.24
CA LYS A 99 4.94 12.02 5.22
C LYS A 99 4.72 11.43 3.83
N ILE A 100 4.75 10.09 3.73
CA ILE A 100 4.56 9.39 2.46
C ILE A 100 3.09 9.44 2.03
N HIS A 101 2.13 9.36 2.96
CA HIS A 101 0.71 9.58 2.69
C HIS A 101 0.48 10.94 2.00
N ASN A 102 0.96 12.03 2.61
CA ASN A 102 0.81 13.38 2.06
C ASN A 102 1.44 13.51 0.67
N TYR A 103 2.64 12.96 0.48
CA TYR A 103 3.30 12.91 -0.82
C TYR A 103 2.44 12.22 -1.89
N LEU A 104 1.86 11.06 -1.56
CA LEU A 104 1.04 10.28 -2.50
C LEU A 104 -0.28 10.99 -2.84
N VAL A 105 -0.92 11.61 -1.84
CA VAL A 105 -2.15 12.39 -2.02
C VAL A 105 -1.90 13.53 -3.01
N GLU A 106 -0.83 14.31 -2.82
CA GLU A 106 -0.47 15.40 -3.73
C GLU A 106 -0.07 14.87 -5.11
N ARG A 107 0.80 13.85 -5.14
CA ARG A 107 1.36 13.29 -6.39
C ARG A 107 0.29 12.78 -7.33
N PHE A 108 -0.74 12.14 -6.80
CA PHE A 108 -1.83 11.54 -7.58
C PHE A 108 -3.10 12.39 -7.57
N LYS A 109 -3.08 13.58 -6.97
CA LYS A 109 -4.24 14.46 -6.79
C LYS A 109 -5.44 13.70 -6.23
N MET A 110 -5.18 12.89 -5.19
CA MET A 110 -6.20 12.04 -4.59
C MET A 110 -7.24 12.91 -3.90
N HIS A 111 -8.51 12.66 -4.22
CA HIS A 111 -9.62 13.28 -3.52
C HIS A 111 -9.97 12.38 -2.35
N LEU A 112 -9.47 12.72 -1.16
CA LEU A 112 -9.79 12.02 0.07
C LEU A 112 -11.21 12.34 0.50
N LYS A 113 -11.96 11.32 0.90
CA LYS A 113 -13.24 11.45 1.60
C LYS A 113 -13.06 10.99 3.04
N ASN A 114 -13.77 11.61 4.00
CA ASN A 114 -13.96 11.11 5.36
C ASN A 114 -12.77 10.31 5.96
N GLU A 115 -11.70 10.99 6.38
CA GLU A 115 -10.56 10.37 7.09
C GLU A 115 -9.92 9.16 6.37
N GLU A 116 -10.03 9.09 5.04
CA GLU A 116 -9.42 8.03 4.24
C GLU A 116 -7.90 7.95 4.47
N ALA A 117 -7.42 6.72 4.68
CA ALA A 117 -6.01 6.41 4.84
C ALA A 117 -5.44 5.77 3.56
N THR A 118 -4.14 5.95 3.33
CA THR A 118 -3.47 5.32 2.17
C THR A 118 -2.97 3.92 2.51
N LEU A 119 -3.03 3.02 1.54
CA LEU A 119 -2.48 1.67 1.58
C LEU A 119 -1.65 1.40 0.33
N LEU A 120 -0.46 0.81 0.52
CA LEU A 120 0.42 0.37 -0.56
C LEU A 120 0.31 -1.14 -0.72
N ILE A 121 -0.13 -1.61 -1.89
CA ILE A 121 -0.30 -3.04 -2.21
C ILE A 121 0.79 -3.47 -3.20
N GLY A 122 1.74 -4.26 -2.74
CA GLY A 122 2.81 -4.83 -3.57
C GLY A 122 2.50 -6.26 -4.00
N PHE A 123 2.74 -6.61 -5.27
CA PHE A 123 2.57 -7.98 -5.79
C PHE A 123 3.44 -8.25 -7.03
N ASP A 124 3.64 -9.54 -7.31
CA ASP A 124 4.38 -10.04 -8.46
C ASP A 124 3.45 -10.77 -9.45
N SER A 125 3.85 -10.84 -10.72
CA SER A 125 3.10 -11.60 -11.77
C SER A 125 3.29 -13.12 -11.75
#